data_AF-A0A0X3WEV9-F1
#
_entry.id   AF-A0A0X3WEV9-F1
#
_cell.length_a   1.000
_cell.length_b   1.000
_cell.length_c   1.000
_cell.angle_alpha   90.00
_cell.angle_beta   90.00
_cell.angle_gamma   90.00
#
_symmetry.space_group_name_H-M   'P 1'
#
loop_
_entity.id
_entity.type
_entity.pdbx_description
1 polymer ?
#
loop_
_entity_poly.entity_id
_entity_poly.type
_entity_poly.pdbx_seq_one_letter_code
_entity_poly.pdbx_strand_id
1 'polypeptide(L)'
;MLASGVAGAAGLALLGGSAYAAGLLKLYEPPRLSRADVVGVWQDGAGGTLELAADGRATAHRLRDSVHGRCEGTGAWSLENTAPRGQELNLAGACATDWSIGGTPERPTLSFYVGDPDSGQRHTLRRSGEG
;
A
#
# COMPACT_ATOMS: atom_id res chain seq x y z
N MET A 1 2.66 -26.21 -46.02
CA MET A 1 3.47 -25.29 -45.19
C MET A 1 2.51 -24.33 -44.50
N LEU A 2 2.49 -24.37 -43.14
CA LEU A 2 2.07 -23.35 -42.15
C LEU A 2 0.61 -22.78 -42.25
N ALA A 3 -0.33 -23.07 -41.31
CA ALA A 3 -0.47 -22.53 -39.93
C ALA A 3 -0.87 -21.02 -39.94
N SER A 4 -1.77 -20.42 -39.14
CA SER A 4 -2.64 -20.74 -38.00
C SER A 4 -3.47 -19.47 -37.69
N GLY A 5 -4.52 -19.56 -36.84
CA GLY A 5 -4.73 -18.49 -35.84
C GLY A 5 -6.10 -17.84 -35.70
N VAL A 6 -7.17 -18.59 -35.37
CA VAL A 6 -8.33 -18.03 -34.66
C VAL A 6 -8.85 -19.05 -33.64
N ALA A 7 -8.08 -19.35 -32.58
CA ALA A 7 -8.55 -20.23 -31.50
C ALA A 7 -7.84 -19.97 -30.15
N GLY A 8 -7.47 -18.71 -29.85
CA GLY A 8 -6.71 -18.40 -28.64
C GLY A 8 -7.48 -17.70 -27.51
N ALA A 9 -8.53 -16.92 -27.83
CA ALA A 9 -9.10 -15.98 -26.86
C ALA A 9 -10.23 -16.57 -25.99
N ALA A 10 -11.01 -17.55 -26.49
CA ALA A 10 -12.19 -18.05 -25.79
C ALA A 10 -11.86 -18.98 -24.59
N GLY A 11 -10.75 -19.71 -24.65
CA GLY A 11 -10.38 -20.70 -23.62
C GLY A 11 -9.94 -20.08 -22.29
N LEU A 12 -9.23 -18.95 -22.33
CA LEU A 12 -8.73 -18.27 -21.12
C LEU A 12 -9.85 -17.61 -20.32
N ALA A 13 -10.86 -17.04 -20.99
CA ALA A 13 -12.01 -16.43 -20.33
C ALA A 13 -12.88 -17.47 -19.60
N LEU A 14 -13.10 -18.65 -20.20
CA LEU A 14 -13.89 -19.73 -19.59
C LEU A 14 -13.18 -20.40 -18.40
N LEU A 15 -11.86 -20.60 -18.48
CA LEU A 15 -11.07 -21.14 -17.37
C LEU A 15 -10.91 -20.12 -16.23
N GLY A 16 -10.69 -18.85 -16.55
CA GLY A 16 -10.62 -17.78 -15.54
C GLY A 16 -11.94 -17.56 -14.81
N GLY A 17 -13.07 -17.55 -15.53
CA GLY A 17 -14.40 -17.37 -14.94
C GLY A 17 -14.86 -18.55 -14.07
N SER A 18 -14.56 -19.79 -14.49
CA SER A 18 -14.92 -21.00 -13.73
C SER A 18 -14.06 -21.18 -12.47
N ALA A 19 -12.75 -20.88 -12.53
CA ALA A 19 -11.89 -20.91 -11.35
C ALA A 19 -12.29 -19.84 -10.30
N TYR A 20 -12.73 -18.66 -10.74
CA TYR A 20 -13.26 -17.62 -9.85
C TYR A 20 -14.57 -18.05 -9.17
N ALA A 21 -15.53 -18.58 -9.94
CA ALA A 21 -16.82 -19.04 -9.41
C ALA A 21 -16.68 -20.25 -8.46
N ALA A 22 -15.69 -21.11 -8.68
CA ALA A 22 -15.38 -22.23 -7.80
C ALA A 22 -14.63 -21.82 -6.51
N GLY A 23 -14.31 -20.53 -6.32
CA GLY A 23 -13.54 -20.04 -5.16
C GLY A 23 -12.07 -20.48 -5.17
N LEU A 24 -11.58 -21.03 -6.30
CA LEU A 24 -10.19 -21.46 -6.46
C LEU A 24 -9.23 -20.26 -6.59
N LEU A 25 -9.75 -19.10 -6.97
CA LEU A 25 -9.03 -17.83 -6.96
C LEU A 25 -9.54 -16.97 -5.80
N LYS A 26 -8.79 -16.94 -4.70
CA LYS A 26 -8.99 -15.89 -3.68
C LYS A 26 -8.47 -14.58 -4.25
N LEU A 27 -9.37 -13.63 -4.46
CA LEU A 27 -8.96 -12.24 -4.70
C LEU A 27 -8.17 -11.75 -3.49
N TYR A 28 -7.12 -10.99 -3.76
CA TYR A 28 -6.38 -10.30 -2.71
C TYR A 28 -7.29 -9.32 -1.97
N GLU A 29 -7.26 -9.40 -0.64
CA GLU A 29 -7.90 -8.47 0.26
C GLU A 29 -6.83 -7.85 1.16
N PRO A 30 -6.60 -6.52 1.07
CA PRO A 30 -5.67 -5.82 1.96
C PRO A 30 -6.01 -6.02 3.45
N PRO A 31 -5.01 -6.03 4.34
CA PRO A 31 -5.26 -6.13 5.76
C PRO A 31 -6.04 -4.91 6.26
N ARG A 32 -6.95 -5.16 7.19
CA ARG A 32 -7.62 -4.11 7.97
C ARG A 32 -6.90 -4.00 9.30
N LEU A 33 -6.30 -2.85 9.56
CA LEU A 33 -5.53 -2.60 10.76
C LEU A 33 -6.38 -1.83 11.77
N SER A 34 -6.28 -2.21 13.04
CA SER A 34 -6.75 -1.34 14.12
C SER A 34 -5.79 -0.16 14.30
N ARG A 35 -6.24 0.87 15.02
CA ARG A 35 -5.35 1.99 15.40
C ARG A 35 -4.10 1.50 16.12
N ALA A 36 -4.25 0.51 17.01
CA ALA A 36 -3.12 -0.08 17.74
C ALA A 36 -2.15 -0.81 16.80
N ASP A 37 -2.67 -1.49 15.76
CA ASP A 37 -1.86 -2.22 14.78
C ASP A 37 -1.13 -1.31 13.79
N VAL A 38 -1.33 0.01 13.87
CA VAL A 38 -0.65 1.02 13.04
C VAL A 38 0.43 1.77 13.82
N VAL A 39 0.23 1.92 15.14
CA VAL A 39 1.18 2.58 16.03
C VAL A 39 2.57 1.93 15.95
N GLY A 40 3.61 2.75 16.04
CA GLY A 40 5.01 2.34 16.01
C GLY A 40 5.79 2.97 14.86
N VAL A 41 6.99 2.45 14.62
CA VAL A 41 7.93 3.01 13.65
C VAL A 41 7.85 2.25 12.33
N TRP A 42 7.76 3.03 11.25
CA TRP A 42 7.75 2.58 9.87
C TRP A 42 9.01 3.07 9.15
N GLN A 43 9.58 2.26 8.27
CA GLN A 43 10.81 2.57 7.55
C GLN A 43 10.59 2.58 6.04
N ASP A 44 11.21 3.53 5.33
CA ASP A 44 11.11 3.68 3.87
C ASP A 44 12.13 2.82 3.08
N GLY A 45 12.93 2.00 3.77
CA GLY A 45 14.01 1.19 3.18
C GLY A 45 15.21 1.99 2.68
N ALA A 46 15.21 3.31 2.84
CA ALA A 46 16.24 4.23 2.38
C ALA A 46 16.73 5.16 3.52
N GLY A 47 16.60 4.72 4.78
CA GLY A 47 17.07 5.40 5.98
C GLY A 47 16.16 6.51 6.52
N GLY A 48 14.95 6.65 5.98
CA GLY A 48 13.89 7.51 6.50
C GLY A 48 12.88 6.73 7.35
N THR A 49 12.30 7.41 8.34
CA THR A 49 11.35 6.80 9.28
C THR A 49 10.11 7.66 9.47
N LEU A 50 9.00 6.99 9.76
CA LEU A 50 7.74 7.59 10.19
C LEU A 50 7.30 6.90 11.49
N GLU A 51 7.26 7.64 12.59
CA GLU A 51 6.72 7.18 13.87
C GLU A 51 5.27 7.63 14.00
N LEU A 52 4.38 6.69 14.27
CA LEU A 52 2.96 6.92 14.49
C LEU A 52 2.63 6.62 15.95
N ALA A 53 2.29 7.65 16.72
CA ALA A 53 1.98 7.53 18.15
C ALA A 53 0.49 7.22 18.38
N ALA A 54 0.17 6.54 19.49
CA ALA A 54 -1.19 6.10 19.82
C ALA A 54 -2.20 7.26 19.93
N ASP A 55 -1.73 8.43 20.37
CA ASP A 55 -2.51 9.66 20.50
C ASP A 55 -2.81 10.34 19.15
N GLY A 56 -2.32 9.81 18.03
CA GLY A 56 -2.54 10.39 16.70
C GLY A 56 -1.46 11.34 16.21
N ARG A 57 -0.37 11.54 16.96
CA ARG A 57 0.79 12.30 16.45
C ARG A 57 1.61 11.46 15.48
N ALA A 58 2.13 12.10 14.44
CA ALA A 58 3.10 11.53 13.52
C ALA A 58 4.41 12.32 13.57
N THR A 59 5.55 11.62 13.52
CA THR A 59 6.88 12.22 13.43
C THR A 59 7.66 11.58 12.29
N ALA A 60 8.03 12.39 11.30
CA ALA A 60 8.80 11.97 10.14
C ALA A 60 10.25 12.44 10.26
N HIS A 61 11.20 11.55 9.97
CA HIS A 61 12.62 11.86 9.91
C HIS A 61 13.20 11.37 8.59
N ARG A 62 13.68 12.31 7.75
CA ARG A 62 14.21 12.05 6.40
C ARG A 62 13.31 11.11 5.58
N LEU A 63 12.00 11.16 5.81
CA LEU A 63 11.03 10.32 5.13
C LEU A 63 11.07 10.66 3.64
N ARG A 64 11.07 9.65 2.77
CA ARG A 64 11.00 9.91 1.34
C ARG A 64 9.66 10.57 0.99
N ASP A 65 9.74 11.71 0.30
CA ASP A 65 8.62 12.52 -0.14
C ASP A 65 8.72 12.74 -1.66
N SER A 66 7.57 12.88 -2.32
CA SER A 66 7.46 13.11 -3.76
C SER A 66 7.88 14.52 -4.17
N VAL A 67 7.75 15.51 -3.29
CA VAL A 67 8.02 16.92 -3.62
C VAL A 67 9.48 17.29 -3.37
N HIS A 68 10.02 16.97 -2.19
CA HIS A 68 11.35 17.43 -1.77
C HIS A 68 12.43 16.34 -1.75
N GLY A 69 12.08 15.10 -2.10
CA GLY A 69 12.95 13.92 -2.03
C GLY A 69 13.18 13.40 -0.61
N ARG A 70 13.28 14.30 0.38
CA ARG A 70 13.32 14.00 1.82
C ARG A 70 12.48 15.03 2.58
N CYS A 71 11.71 14.54 3.53
CA CYS A 71 10.85 15.34 4.37
C CYS A 71 11.06 15.02 5.85
N GLU A 72 10.93 16.04 6.70
CA GLU A 72 11.07 15.95 8.15
C GLU A 72 10.08 16.89 8.83
N GLY A 73 9.57 16.45 9.97
CA GLY A 73 8.70 17.25 10.83
C GLY A 73 7.62 16.43 11.52
N THR A 74 6.68 17.14 12.15
CA THR A 74 5.59 16.55 12.91
C THR A 74 4.24 16.82 12.27
N GLY A 75 3.30 15.94 12.54
CA GLY A 75 1.96 15.97 12.00
C GLY A 75 0.96 15.20 12.85
N ALA A 76 -0.21 14.96 12.27
CA ALA A 76 -1.23 14.10 12.83
C ALA A 76 -1.58 12.98 11.84
N TRP A 77 -2.05 11.85 12.35
CA TRP A 77 -2.50 10.74 11.51
C TRP A 77 -3.88 10.23 11.94
N SER A 78 -4.63 9.75 10.94
CA SER A 78 -5.92 9.09 11.10
C SER A 78 -6.04 7.88 10.18
N LEU A 79 -6.93 6.95 10.53
CA LEU A 79 -7.33 5.84 9.67
C LEU A 79 -8.69 6.12 9.07
N GLU A 80 -8.79 5.90 7.76
CA GLU A 80 -9.99 6.12 6.98
C GLU A 80 -10.38 4.85 6.24
N ASN A 81 -11.69 4.58 6.18
CA ASN A 81 -12.27 3.44 5.46
C ASN A 81 -12.93 3.93 4.16
N THR A 82 -12.24 4.80 3.44
CA THR A 82 -12.68 5.48 2.21
C THR A 82 -12.58 4.57 0.98
N ALA A 83 -11.67 3.60 0.98
CA ALA A 83 -11.43 2.71 -0.15
C ALA A 83 -12.40 1.50 -0.17
N PRO A 84 -13.04 1.16 -1.32
CA PRO A 84 -14.03 0.08 -1.41
C PRO A 84 -13.56 -1.30 -0.93
N ARG A 85 -12.26 -1.60 -1.05
CA ARG A 85 -11.65 -2.86 -0.61
C ARG A 85 -10.45 -2.66 0.31
N GLY A 86 -10.26 -1.46 0.85
CA GLY A 86 -9.03 -1.11 1.56
C GLY A 86 -9.27 -0.18 2.74
N GLN A 87 -8.16 0.25 3.31
CA GLN A 87 -8.09 1.24 4.37
C GLN A 87 -6.95 2.20 4.01
N GLU A 88 -7.14 3.46 4.34
CA GLU A 88 -6.17 4.52 4.10
C GLU A 88 -5.70 5.10 5.44
N LEU A 89 -4.46 5.58 5.44
CA LEU A 89 -3.91 6.38 6.51
C LEU A 89 -3.65 7.77 5.96
N ASN A 90 -4.37 8.76 6.50
CA ASN A 90 -4.13 10.16 6.19
C ASN A 90 -3.03 10.68 7.12
N LEU A 91 -2.02 11.33 6.55
CA LEU A 91 -0.99 12.07 7.27
C LEU A 91 -1.18 13.56 6.97
N ALA A 92 -1.39 14.35 8.02
CA ALA A 92 -1.55 15.80 7.95
C ALA A 92 -0.37 16.53 8.60
N GLY A 93 -0.03 17.72 8.10
CA GLY A 93 1.09 18.52 8.61
C GLY A 93 2.36 18.31 7.80
N ALA A 94 3.49 18.09 8.47
CA ALA A 94 4.74 17.78 7.76
C ALA A 94 4.60 16.47 6.98
N CYS A 95 5.12 16.46 5.75
CA CYS A 95 5.08 15.30 4.86
C CYS A 95 3.64 14.81 4.56
N ALA A 96 2.69 15.74 4.53
CA ALA A 96 1.28 15.40 4.35
C ALA A 96 1.05 14.58 3.08
N THR A 97 0.41 13.43 3.24
CA THR A 97 0.11 12.49 2.15
C THR A 97 -0.85 11.40 2.62
N ASP A 98 -1.50 10.74 1.68
CA ASP A 98 -2.38 9.61 1.94
C ASP A 98 -1.66 8.30 1.61
N TRP A 99 -1.67 7.38 2.57
CA TRP A 99 -1.05 6.07 2.45
C TRP A 99 -2.11 4.98 2.33
N SER A 100 -2.04 4.18 1.28
CA SER A 100 -2.82 2.95 1.18
C SER A 100 -2.22 1.86 2.08
N ILE A 101 -3.08 1.12 2.77
CA ILE A 101 -2.69 -0.05 3.56
C ILE A 101 -2.71 -1.31 2.68
N GLY A 102 -1.64 -2.09 2.76
CA GLY A 102 -1.46 -3.33 2.01
C GLY A 102 -0.62 -4.36 2.77
N GLY A 103 -0.11 -5.36 2.05
CA GLY A 103 0.69 -6.45 2.63
C GLY A 103 -0.18 -7.59 3.14
N THR A 104 0.24 -8.25 4.22
CA THR A 104 -0.57 -9.24 4.94
C THR A 104 -0.86 -8.75 6.35
N PRO A 105 -1.80 -9.35 7.08
CA PRO A 105 -2.02 -9.01 8.49
C PRO A 105 -0.75 -9.10 9.34
N GLU A 106 0.14 -10.05 9.03
CA GLU A 106 1.39 -10.28 9.76
C GLU A 106 2.51 -9.33 9.32
N ARG A 107 2.47 -8.85 8.07
CA ARG A 107 3.48 -7.96 7.47
C ARG A 107 2.80 -6.84 6.69
N PRO A 108 2.16 -5.89 7.39
CA PRO A 108 1.46 -4.81 6.75
C PRO A 108 2.43 -3.81 6.12
N THR A 109 1.97 -3.12 5.10
CA THR A 109 2.73 -2.07 4.41
C THR A 109 1.90 -0.80 4.27
N LEU A 110 2.56 0.35 4.39
CA LEU A 110 2.00 1.64 3.99
C LEU A 110 2.57 2.01 2.63
N SER A 111 1.75 2.42 1.67
CA SER A 111 2.27 2.82 0.35
C SER A 111 1.51 3.97 -0.27
N PHE A 112 2.23 4.83 -1.00
CA PHE A 112 1.65 5.79 -1.94
C PHE A 112 2.32 5.66 -3.31
N TYR A 113 1.63 6.14 -4.33
CA TYR A 113 2.15 6.20 -5.70
C TYR A 113 2.57 7.62 -6.05
N VAL A 114 3.70 7.75 -6.73
CA VAL A 114 4.14 9.01 -7.35
C VAL A 114 4.11 8.87 -8.84
N GLY A 115 3.48 9.84 -9.50
CA GLY A 115 3.27 9.84 -10.93
C GLY A 115 2.03 9.05 -11.34
N ASP A 116 2.01 8.63 -12.60
CA ASP A 116 0.92 7.84 -13.17
C ASP A 116 0.87 6.43 -12.54
N PRO A 117 -0.29 5.89 -12.13
CA PRO A 117 -0.37 4.60 -11.44
C PRO A 117 0.17 3.40 -12.22
N ASP A 118 0.18 3.45 -13.56
CA ASP A 118 0.62 2.37 -14.44
C ASP A 118 2.14 2.40 -14.70
N SER A 119 2.78 3.56 -14.49
CA SER A 119 4.21 3.79 -14.78
C SER A 119 5.00 4.44 -13.64
N GLY A 120 4.33 4.71 -12.52
CA GLY A 120 4.82 5.47 -11.39
C GLY A 120 5.66 4.66 -10.42
N GLN A 121 6.34 5.38 -9.53
CA GLN A 121 7.11 4.74 -8.46
C GLN A 121 6.23 4.56 -7.23
N ARG A 122 6.13 3.33 -6.77
CA ARG A 122 5.46 2.99 -5.50
C ARG A 122 6.45 3.15 -4.36
N HIS A 123 6.15 4.07 -3.45
CA HIS A 123 6.88 4.24 -2.21
C HIS A 123 6.22 3.38 -1.14
N THR A 124 7.00 2.56 -0.44
CA THR A 124 6.48 1.60 0.53
C THR A 124 7.22 1.72 1.85
N LEU A 125 6.48 1.79 2.94
CA LEU A 125 7.00 1.65 4.30
C LEU A 125 6.69 0.27 4.86
N ARG A 126 7.63 -0.26 5.64
CA ARG A 126 7.50 -1.52 6.39
C ARG A 126 7.70 -1.29 7.87
N ARG A 127 7.34 -2.26 8.72
CA ARG A 127 7.58 -2.15 10.15
C ARG A 127 9.07 -2.16 10.44
N SER A 128 9.48 -1.36 11.41
CA SER A 128 10.87 -1.34 11.86
C SER A 128 11.26 -2.70 12.43
N GLY A 129 12.37 -3.27 11.95
CA GLY A 129 12.83 -4.61 12.32
C GLY A 129 12.43 -5.72 11.35
N GLU A 130 11.62 -5.42 10.33
CA GLU A 130 11.38 -6.33 9.20
C GLU A 130 12.46 -6.10 8.12
N GLY A 131 13.58 -6.82 8.27
CA GLY A 131 14.68 -6.90 7.30
C GLY A 131 14.54 -8.09 6.36
#